data_AF-A0A1F3SXC2-F1
#
_entry.id   AF-A0A1F3SXC2-F1
#
_cell.length_a   1.000
_cell.length_b   1.000
_cell.length_c   1.000
_cell.angle_alpha   90.00
_cell.angle_beta   90.00
_cell.angle_gamma   90.00
#
_symmetry.space_group_name_H-M   'P 1'
#
loop_
_entity.id
_entity.type
_entity.pdbx_description
1 polymer ?
#
loop_
_entity_poly.entity_id
_entity_poly.type
_entity_poly.pdbx_seq_one_letter_code
_entity_poly.pdbx_strand_id
1 'polypeptide(L)'
;MTQQTDDPTGSQKKPDSLKRQLELARFDRALEVSESMASRRVLLTTTELGRLNNILTGRNEDPWRQAPVTITLPSGASETLALMSDPLVTTREKLHHATELAESGAVIDAAVDVYAGLVLAHVFEDANRRTAVLAAHYFLHRYGVPVSGIALHEIGLGDLREEGQTELLRETIRQMAKFATRQRS
;
A
#
# COMPACT_ATOMS: atom_id res chain seq x y z
N MET A 1 52.55 -18.49 -23.76
CA MET A 1 51.33 -19.10 -24.32
C MET A 1 50.75 -19.97 -23.21
N THR A 2 49.66 -19.65 -22.54
CA THR A 2 48.55 -18.73 -22.82
C THR A 2 47.96 -18.34 -21.46
N GLN A 3 47.78 -17.04 -21.21
CA GLN A 3 47.10 -16.54 -20.02
C GLN A 3 45.61 -16.88 -20.13
N GLN A 4 45.07 -17.50 -19.09
CA GLN A 4 43.63 -17.68 -18.91
C GLN A 4 43.18 -16.57 -17.96
N THR A 5 42.54 -15.54 -18.54
CA THR A 5 41.91 -14.44 -17.82
C THR A 5 40.54 -14.90 -17.34
N ASP A 6 40.42 -15.24 -16.06
CA ASP A 6 39.12 -15.28 -15.39
C ASP A 6 38.74 -13.85 -15.04
N ASP A 7 37.70 -13.35 -15.72
CA ASP A 7 37.08 -12.05 -15.45
C ASP A 7 35.89 -12.27 -14.49
N PRO A 8 35.89 -11.70 -13.27
CA PRO A 8 34.86 -11.97 -12.27
C PRO A 8 33.84 -10.83 -12.23
N THR A 9 33.07 -10.60 -13.28
CA THR A 9 31.92 -9.67 -13.20
C THR A 9 30.76 -10.14 -14.05
N GLY A 10 29.61 -10.32 -13.41
CA GLY A 10 28.39 -10.73 -14.12
C GLY A 10 27.21 -10.90 -13.20
N SER A 11 26.90 -9.86 -12.42
CA SER A 11 25.64 -9.73 -11.70
C SER A 11 24.48 -9.81 -12.72
N GLN A 12 23.96 -11.01 -12.96
CA GLN A 12 22.75 -11.21 -13.76
C GLN A 12 21.55 -10.76 -12.93
N LYS A 13 21.33 -9.44 -12.87
CA LYS A 13 19.98 -8.91 -12.63
C LYS A 13 19.07 -9.54 -13.70
N LYS A 14 18.21 -10.48 -13.29
CA LYS A 14 17.15 -11.01 -14.17
C LYS A 14 16.45 -9.81 -14.84
N PRO A 15 16.20 -9.84 -16.16
CA PRO A 15 15.39 -8.80 -16.78
C PRO A 15 14.02 -8.80 -16.09
N ASP A 16 13.60 -7.64 -15.59
CA ASP A 16 12.29 -7.48 -14.96
C ASP A 16 11.22 -7.94 -15.93
N SER A 17 10.42 -8.92 -15.53
CA SER A 17 9.38 -9.48 -16.39
C SER A 17 8.44 -8.37 -16.86
N LEU A 18 7.92 -8.47 -18.10
CA LEU A 18 6.94 -7.51 -18.63
C LEU A 18 5.75 -7.32 -17.68
N LYS A 19 5.37 -8.39 -16.96
CA LYS A 19 4.35 -8.34 -15.91
C LYS A 19 4.74 -7.40 -14.78
N ARG A 20 5.96 -7.49 -14.26
CA ARG A 20 6.46 -6.62 -13.19
C ARG A 20 6.55 -5.16 -13.66
N GLN A 21 7.03 -4.92 -14.88
CA GLN A 21 7.06 -3.57 -15.46
C GLN A 21 5.65 -2.97 -15.56
N LEU A 22 4.67 -3.77 -15.99
CA LEU A 22 3.27 -3.34 -16.06
C LEU A 22 2.68 -3.07 -14.67
N GLU A 23 2.99 -3.90 -13.67
CA GLU A 23 2.54 -3.69 -12.28
C GLU A 23 3.12 -2.40 -11.68
N LEU A 24 4.40 -2.11 -11.95
CA LEU A 24 5.04 -0.84 -11.54
C LEU A 24 4.39 0.35 -12.23
N ALA A 25 4.23 0.32 -13.55
CA ALA A 25 3.60 1.42 -14.29
C ALA A 25 2.16 1.70 -13.83
N ARG A 26 1.40 0.66 -13.49
CA ARG A 26 0.05 0.80 -12.92
C ARG A 26 0.08 1.39 -11.52
N PHE A 27 1.06 0.99 -10.70
CA PHE A 27 1.23 1.56 -9.37
C PHE A 27 1.57 3.05 -9.44
N ASP A 28 2.54 3.44 -10.29
CA ASP A 28 2.91 4.84 -10.52
C ASP A 28 1.69 5.66 -10.94
N ARG A 29 0.90 5.14 -11.89
CA ARG A 29 -0.31 5.83 -12.35
C ARG A 29 -1.35 5.98 -11.25
N ALA A 30 -1.56 4.96 -10.43
CA ALA A 30 -2.52 5.02 -9.32
C ALA A 30 -2.03 5.98 -8.22
N LEU A 31 -0.71 6.05 -8.00
CA LEU A 31 -0.07 6.98 -7.07
C LEU A 31 -0.29 8.43 -7.50
N GLU A 32 -0.05 8.78 -8.76
CA GLU A 32 -0.31 10.12 -9.32
C GLU A 32 -1.77 10.55 -9.11
N VAL A 33 -2.70 9.62 -9.32
CA VAL A 33 -4.14 9.88 -9.13
C VAL A 33 -4.46 10.13 -7.66
N SER A 34 -3.91 9.32 -6.75
CA SER A 34 -4.05 9.48 -5.30
C SER A 34 -3.49 10.83 -4.82
N GLU A 35 -2.30 11.21 -5.29
CA GLU A 35 -1.66 12.50 -5.00
C GLU A 35 -2.50 13.68 -5.49
N SER A 36 -2.98 13.62 -6.74
CA SER A 36 -3.83 14.66 -7.30
C SER A 36 -5.13 14.83 -6.49
N MET A 37 -5.74 13.73 -6.03
CA MET A 37 -6.91 13.80 -5.16
C MET A 37 -6.59 14.48 -3.83
N ALA A 38 -5.51 14.05 -3.17
CA ALA A 38 -5.07 14.60 -1.90
C ALA A 38 -4.75 16.09 -2.00
N SER A 39 -4.00 16.52 -3.03
CA SER A 39 -3.68 17.94 -3.28
C SER A 39 -4.91 18.79 -3.54
N ARG A 40 -5.93 18.25 -4.22
CA ARG A 40 -7.21 18.93 -4.48
C ARG A 40 -8.21 18.81 -3.33
N ARG A 41 -7.81 18.19 -2.22
CA ARG A 41 -8.67 17.92 -1.05
C ARG A 41 -9.95 17.13 -1.38
N VAL A 42 -9.94 16.34 -2.45
CA VAL A 42 -11.02 15.38 -2.75
C VAL A 42 -11.06 14.33 -1.63
N LEU A 43 -12.23 14.02 -1.09
CA LEU A 43 -12.37 12.99 -0.05
C LEU A 43 -12.08 11.60 -0.62
N LEU A 44 -11.28 10.80 0.09
CA LEU A 44 -11.07 9.39 -0.24
C LEU A 44 -12.27 8.59 0.25
N THR A 45 -13.16 8.25 -0.69
CA THR A 45 -14.36 7.45 -0.44
C THR A 45 -14.15 6.00 -0.92
N THR A 46 -15.10 5.11 -0.63
CA THR A 46 -15.11 3.76 -1.19
C THR A 46 -15.03 3.78 -2.72
N THR A 47 -15.78 4.67 -3.37
CA THR A 47 -15.78 4.82 -4.84
C THR A 47 -14.40 5.14 -5.37
N GLU A 48 -13.71 6.12 -4.77
CA GLU A 48 -12.37 6.48 -5.22
C GLU A 48 -11.35 5.39 -4.92
N LEU A 49 -11.49 4.68 -3.79
CA LEU A 49 -10.61 3.56 -3.45
C LEU A 49 -10.79 2.39 -4.42
N GLY A 50 -12.03 2.08 -4.81
CA GLY A 50 -12.33 1.11 -5.85
C GLY A 50 -11.74 1.51 -7.21
N ARG A 51 -11.81 2.81 -7.57
CA ARG A 51 -11.16 3.33 -8.78
C ARG A 51 -9.65 3.13 -8.75
N LEU A 52 -9.00 3.40 -7.62
CA LEU A 52 -7.56 3.18 -7.46
C LEU A 52 -7.20 1.69 -7.60
N ASN A 53 -8.00 0.79 -7.01
CA ASN A 53 -7.81 -0.64 -7.18
C ASN A 53 -7.92 -1.07 -8.65
N ASN A 54 -8.91 -0.56 -9.38
CA ASN A 54 -9.08 -0.83 -10.80
C ASN A 54 -7.90 -0.36 -11.66
N ILE A 55 -7.27 0.78 -11.33
CA ILE A 55 -6.01 1.20 -11.98
C ILE A 55 -4.89 0.18 -11.70
N LEU A 56 -4.75 -0.27 -10.45
CA LEU A 56 -3.71 -1.22 -10.03
C LEU A 56 -3.85 -2.58 -10.72
N THR A 57 -5.08 -3.09 -10.84
CA THR A 57 -5.37 -4.41 -11.44
C THR A 57 -5.52 -4.34 -12.95
N GLY A 58 -5.79 -3.14 -13.50
CA GLY A 58 -6.11 -2.93 -14.91
C GLY A 58 -7.48 -3.49 -15.30
N ARG A 59 -8.39 -3.62 -14.33
CA ARG A 59 -9.76 -4.11 -14.55
C ARG A 59 -10.75 -2.95 -14.46
N ASN A 60 -11.94 -3.15 -15.03
CA ASN A 60 -13.03 -2.17 -15.01
C ASN A 60 -14.30 -2.72 -14.33
N GLU A 61 -14.21 -3.89 -13.72
CA GLU A 61 -15.31 -4.52 -12.98
C GLU A 61 -15.34 -4.04 -11.53
N ASP A 62 -16.31 -4.56 -10.76
CA ASP A 62 -16.43 -4.23 -9.35
C ASP A 62 -15.28 -4.89 -8.55
N PRO A 63 -14.39 -4.13 -7.89
CA PRO A 63 -13.17 -4.70 -7.30
C PRO A 63 -13.39 -5.34 -5.91
N TRP A 64 -14.59 -5.16 -5.33
CA TRP A 64 -14.90 -5.64 -3.98
C TRP A 64 -15.10 -7.14 -3.96
N ARG A 65 -14.54 -7.77 -2.93
CA ARG A 65 -14.61 -9.21 -2.73
C ARG A 65 -16.04 -9.66 -2.44
N GLN A 66 -16.57 -10.55 -3.27
CA GLN A 66 -17.93 -11.12 -3.10
C GLN A 66 -17.95 -12.52 -2.49
N ALA A 67 -16.78 -13.13 -2.24
CA ALA A 67 -16.67 -14.50 -1.75
C ALA A 67 -15.49 -14.69 -0.77
N PRO A 68 -15.50 -15.76 0.04
CA PRO A 68 -14.33 -16.17 0.80
C PRO A 68 -13.11 -16.40 -0.10
N VAL A 69 -11.92 -16.11 0.41
CA VAL A 69 -10.65 -16.29 -0.32
C VAL A 69 -9.62 -16.96 0.57
N THR A 70 -8.81 -17.85 -0.02
CA THR A 70 -7.63 -18.41 0.65
C THR A 70 -6.41 -17.62 0.22
N ILE A 71 -5.68 -17.07 1.19
CA ILE A 71 -4.46 -16.31 0.96
C ILE A 71 -3.26 -17.02 1.60
N THR A 72 -2.08 -16.81 1.02
CA THR A 72 -0.81 -17.20 1.64
C THR A 72 -0.24 -16.00 2.36
N LEU A 73 -0.04 -16.14 3.66
CA LEU A 73 0.56 -15.13 4.53
C LEU A 73 2.08 -15.03 4.29
N PRO A 74 2.74 -13.92 4.67
CA PRO A 74 4.20 -13.81 4.59
C PRO A 74 4.96 -14.91 5.34
N SER A 75 4.37 -15.49 6.38
CA SER A 75 4.89 -16.64 7.12
C SER A 75 4.87 -17.96 6.33
N GLY A 76 4.20 -17.99 5.17
CA GLY A 76 3.97 -19.18 4.36
C GLY A 76 2.71 -19.97 4.74
N ALA A 77 2.03 -19.60 5.82
CA ALA A 77 0.77 -20.22 6.21
C ALA A 77 -0.36 -19.83 5.24
N SER A 78 -1.26 -20.77 4.95
CA SER A 78 -2.48 -20.50 4.19
C SER A 78 -3.64 -20.23 5.16
N GLU A 79 -4.37 -19.14 4.92
CA GLU A 79 -5.52 -18.73 5.72
C GLU A 79 -6.72 -18.51 4.82
N THR A 80 -7.89 -19.03 5.21
CA THR A 80 -9.14 -18.76 4.51
C THR A 80 -9.87 -17.63 5.21
N LEU A 81 -9.99 -16.50 4.53
CA LEU A 81 -10.72 -15.34 4.99
C LEU A 81 -12.18 -15.47 4.57
N ALA A 82 -13.06 -15.72 5.53
CA ALA A 82 -14.50 -15.64 5.30
C ALA A 82 -14.92 -14.23 4.88
N LEU A 83 -16.05 -14.12 4.18
CA LEU A 83 -16.71 -12.84 3.96
C LEU A 83 -17.55 -12.56 5.21
N MET A 84 -16.92 -12.02 6.25
CA MET A 84 -17.56 -11.82 7.55
C MET A 84 -18.49 -10.59 7.58
N SER A 85 -18.28 -9.63 6.67
CA SER A 85 -19.00 -8.35 6.59
C SER A 85 -18.99 -7.80 5.17
N ASP A 86 -19.90 -6.86 4.88
CA ASP A 86 -19.92 -6.12 3.61
C ASP A 86 -18.60 -5.33 3.44
N PRO A 87 -17.80 -5.63 2.39
CA PRO A 87 -16.54 -4.94 2.12
C PRO A 87 -16.67 -3.41 2.06
N LEU A 88 -17.79 -2.90 1.54
CA LEU A 88 -18.03 -1.46 1.41
C LEU A 88 -18.25 -0.80 2.77
N VAL A 89 -19.02 -1.44 3.65
CA VAL A 89 -19.28 -0.94 5.00
C VAL A 89 -17.98 -0.94 5.80
N THR A 90 -17.25 -2.07 5.80
CA THR A 90 -15.97 -2.17 6.50
C THR A 90 -14.97 -1.13 6.00
N THR A 91 -14.87 -0.95 4.68
CA THR A 91 -13.97 0.07 4.10
C THR A 91 -14.37 1.48 4.51
N ARG A 92 -15.67 1.80 4.47
CA ARG A 92 -16.18 3.12 4.87
C ARG A 92 -15.83 3.44 6.32
N GLU A 93 -15.99 2.49 7.24
CA GLU A 93 -15.64 2.66 8.65
C GLU A 93 -14.15 2.93 8.83
N LYS A 94 -13.27 2.18 8.14
CA LYS A 94 -11.81 2.41 8.19
C LYS A 94 -11.42 3.78 7.62
N LEU A 95 -12.01 4.18 6.50
CA LEU A 95 -11.75 5.50 5.91
C LEU A 95 -12.24 6.64 6.82
N HIS A 96 -13.39 6.45 7.46
CA HIS A 96 -13.95 7.43 8.40
C HIS A 96 -13.04 7.62 9.61
N HIS A 97 -12.67 6.53 10.29
CA HIS A 97 -11.79 6.58 11.47
C HIS A 97 -10.41 7.16 11.13
N ALA A 98 -9.80 6.77 10.01
CA ALA A 98 -8.55 7.38 9.56
C ALA A 98 -8.70 8.88 9.26
N THR A 99 -9.85 9.32 8.76
CA THR A 99 -10.12 10.75 8.56
C THR A 99 -10.19 11.49 9.88
N GLU A 100 -10.89 10.96 10.89
CA GLU A 100 -10.96 11.55 12.23
C GLU A 100 -9.56 11.69 12.86
N LEU A 101 -8.75 10.63 12.77
CA LEU A 101 -7.36 10.65 13.23
C LEU A 101 -6.55 11.73 12.52
N ALA A 102 -6.64 11.83 11.20
CA ALA A 102 -5.88 12.82 10.44
C ALA A 102 -6.33 14.26 10.75
N GLU A 103 -7.65 14.49 10.90
CA GLU A 103 -8.21 15.79 11.28
C GLU A 103 -7.82 16.22 12.70
N SER A 104 -7.61 15.27 13.62
CA SER A 104 -7.08 15.54 14.96
C SER A 104 -5.57 15.85 14.97
N GLY A 105 -4.89 15.74 13.83
CA GLY A 105 -3.44 15.94 13.70
C GLY A 105 -2.60 14.66 13.82
N ALA A 106 -3.22 13.51 14.11
CA ALA A 106 -2.57 12.21 14.20
C ALA A 106 -2.39 11.55 12.81
N VAL A 107 -1.76 12.27 11.88
CA VAL A 107 -1.67 11.89 10.45
C VAL A 107 -0.95 10.55 10.23
N ILE A 108 0.14 10.30 10.97
CA ILE A 108 0.86 9.02 10.86
C ILE A 108 -0.02 7.88 11.35
N ASP A 109 -0.76 8.09 12.44
CA ASP A 109 -1.67 7.07 12.97
C ASP A 109 -2.83 6.81 12.01
N ALA A 110 -3.38 7.84 11.37
CA ALA A 110 -4.36 7.69 10.30
C ALA A 110 -3.83 6.82 9.14
N ALA A 111 -2.60 7.06 8.70
CA ALA A 111 -1.98 6.31 7.62
C ALA A 111 -1.73 4.84 8.00
N VAL A 112 -1.30 4.58 9.24
CA VAL A 112 -1.11 3.23 9.79
C VAL A 112 -2.45 2.51 9.92
N ASP A 113 -3.46 3.18 10.49
CA ASP A 113 -4.79 2.62 10.75
C ASP A 113 -5.48 2.20 9.45
N VAL A 114 -5.49 3.08 8.44
CA VAL A 114 -6.09 2.74 7.14
C VAL A 114 -5.30 1.64 6.43
N TYR A 115 -3.97 1.63 6.52
CA TYR A 115 -3.16 0.60 5.89
C TYR A 115 -3.45 -0.77 6.50
N ALA A 116 -3.30 -0.87 7.82
CA ALA A 116 -3.49 -2.12 8.54
C ALA A 116 -4.94 -2.60 8.43
N GLY A 117 -5.90 -1.68 8.61
CA GLY A 117 -7.32 -1.97 8.50
C GLY A 117 -7.70 -2.57 7.15
N LEU A 118 -7.21 -2.01 6.03
CA LEU A 118 -7.50 -2.53 4.70
C LEU A 118 -6.79 -3.85 4.39
N VAL A 119 -5.52 -3.99 4.80
CA VAL A 119 -4.76 -5.23 4.59
C VAL A 119 -5.38 -6.40 5.35
N LEU A 120 -5.75 -6.19 6.61
CA LEU A 120 -6.34 -7.21 7.47
C LEU A 120 -7.76 -7.57 7.03
N ALA A 121 -8.56 -6.59 6.61
CA ALA A 121 -9.93 -6.83 6.15
C ALA A 121 -9.99 -7.53 4.78
N HIS A 122 -8.95 -7.35 3.94
CA HIS A 122 -8.84 -7.99 2.63
C HIS A 122 -10.11 -7.82 1.78
N VAL A 123 -10.55 -6.58 1.63
CA VAL A 123 -11.85 -6.20 1.07
C VAL A 123 -11.93 -6.27 -0.46
N PHE A 124 -10.79 -6.33 -1.15
CA PHE A 124 -10.71 -6.43 -2.61
C PHE A 124 -10.41 -7.85 -3.07
N GLU A 125 -10.73 -8.18 -4.33
CA GLU A 125 -10.33 -9.45 -4.94
C GLU A 125 -8.83 -9.56 -5.18
N ASP A 126 -8.17 -8.46 -5.52
CA ASP A 126 -6.73 -8.37 -5.76
C ASP A 126 -6.20 -7.00 -5.33
N ALA A 127 -4.87 -6.87 -5.25
CA ALA A 127 -4.14 -5.64 -4.97
C ALA A 127 -4.46 -4.99 -3.62
N ASN A 128 -4.96 -5.75 -2.64
CA ASN A 128 -5.27 -5.27 -1.28
C ASN A 128 -4.15 -4.45 -0.66
N ARG A 129 -2.92 -5.00 -0.62
CA ARG A 129 -1.76 -4.29 -0.06
C ARG A 129 -1.41 -3.02 -0.82
N ARG A 130 -1.37 -3.08 -2.16
CA ARG A 130 -1.07 -1.91 -3.01
C ARG A 130 -2.13 -0.82 -2.85
N THR A 131 -3.40 -1.20 -2.70
CA THR A 131 -4.51 -0.26 -2.47
C THR A 131 -4.40 0.38 -1.08
N ALA A 132 -4.03 -0.40 -0.07
CA ALA A 132 -3.77 0.09 1.29
C ALA A 132 -2.60 1.09 1.33
N VAL A 133 -1.53 0.85 0.56
CA VAL A 133 -0.42 1.81 0.38
C VAL A 133 -0.94 3.14 -0.17
N LEU A 134 -1.75 3.10 -1.23
CA LEU A 134 -2.29 4.33 -1.85
C LEU A 134 -3.18 5.12 -0.88
N ALA A 135 -3.99 4.43 -0.07
CA ALA A 135 -4.82 5.05 0.95
C ALA A 135 -3.99 5.71 2.07
N ALA A 136 -2.97 5.01 2.57
CA ALA A 136 -2.06 5.56 3.57
C ALA A 136 -1.28 6.76 3.03
N HIS A 137 -0.76 6.64 1.81
CA HIS A 137 -0.08 7.74 1.12
C HIS A 137 -0.99 8.95 0.91
N TYR A 138 -2.25 8.73 0.55
CA TYR A 138 -3.24 9.82 0.40
C TYR A 138 -3.33 10.68 1.68
N PHE A 139 -3.43 10.05 2.86
CA PHE A 139 -3.47 10.81 4.13
C PHE A 139 -2.16 11.53 4.43
N LEU A 140 -1.02 10.85 4.25
CA LEU A 140 0.29 11.47 4.46
C LEU A 140 0.46 12.71 3.57
N HIS A 141 0.16 12.58 2.27
CA HIS A 141 0.28 13.67 1.29
C HIS A 141 -0.71 14.81 1.56
N ARG A 142 -1.99 14.49 1.82
CA ARG A 142 -3.05 15.48 2.06
C ARG A 142 -2.73 16.40 3.25
N TYR A 143 -2.10 15.85 4.28
CA TYR A 143 -1.76 16.58 5.51
C TYR A 143 -0.28 16.96 5.58
N GLY A 144 0.45 16.90 4.46
CA GLY A 144 1.79 17.48 4.33
C GLY A 144 2.93 16.68 4.97
N VAL A 145 2.74 15.40 5.25
CA VAL A 145 3.79 14.50 5.73
C VAL A 145 4.56 13.94 4.53
N PRO A 146 5.85 14.27 4.36
CA PRO A 146 6.58 14.04 3.12
C PRO A 146 7.11 12.61 3.00
N VAL A 147 6.25 11.61 2.87
CA VAL A 147 6.66 10.21 2.66
C VAL A 147 6.47 9.84 1.20
N SER A 148 7.48 9.24 0.57
CA SER A 148 7.36 8.74 -0.81
C SER A 148 6.40 7.54 -0.87
N GLY A 149 5.41 7.60 -1.76
CA GLY A 149 4.49 6.49 -2.00
C GLY A 149 5.18 5.23 -2.53
N ILE A 150 6.25 5.38 -3.32
CA ILE A 150 7.10 4.25 -3.77
C ILE A 150 7.82 3.62 -2.59
N ALA A 151 8.45 4.44 -1.74
CA ALA A 151 9.12 3.91 -0.54
C ALA A 151 8.13 3.23 0.42
N LEU A 152 6.89 3.73 0.52
CA LEU A 152 5.82 3.11 1.30
C LEU A 152 5.37 1.78 0.69
N HIS A 153 5.35 1.67 -0.65
CA HIS A 153 5.05 0.42 -1.35
C HIS A 153 6.10 -0.66 -1.11
N GLU A 154 7.37 -0.27 -1.04
CA GLU A 154 8.51 -1.16 -0.87
C GLU A 154 8.74 -1.63 0.57
N ILE A 155 7.98 -1.12 1.55
CA ILE A 155 8.12 -1.60 2.93
C ILE A 155 7.78 -3.08 2.97
N GLY A 156 8.79 -3.92 3.20
CA GLY A 156 8.68 -5.36 3.38
C GLY A 156 8.11 -5.74 4.75
N LEU A 157 6.90 -5.27 5.08
CA LEU A 157 6.20 -5.67 6.31
C LEU A 157 5.90 -7.17 6.32
N GLY A 158 6.06 -7.77 7.51
CA GLY A 158 5.63 -9.12 7.83
C GLY A 158 4.11 -9.24 7.97
N ASP A 159 3.64 -10.24 8.71
CA ASP A 159 2.20 -10.45 8.93
C ASP A 159 1.66 -9.48 9.99
N LEU A 160 0.81 -8.53 9.60
CA LEU A 160 0.22 -7.54 10.51
C LEU A 160 -0.66 -8.15 11.61
N ARG A 161 -0.96 -9.44 11.54
CA ARG A 161 -1.64 -10.18 12.62
C ARG A 161 -0.72 -10.47 13.80
N GLU A 162 0.60 -10.49 13.59
CA GLU A 162 1.56 -10.72 14.65
C GLU A 162 1.69 -9.50 15.56
N GLU A 163 1.88 -9.77 16.85
CA GLU A 163 2.05 -8.73 17.86
C GLU A 163 3.24 -7.81 17.51
N GLY A 164 3.03 -6.50 17.63
CA GLY A 164 4.06 -5.50 17.37
C GLY A 164 4.29 -5.12 15.90
N GLN A 165 3.77 -5.85 14.91
CA GLN A 165 3.99 -5.52 13.50
C GLN A 165 3.33 -4.19 13.08
N THR A 166 2.16 -3.87 13.64
CA THR A 166 1.52 -2.57 13.43
C THR A 166 2.33 -1.42 14.04
N GLU A 167 2.95 -1.64 15.20
CA GLU A 167 3.83 -0.64 15.82
C GLU A 167 5.13 -0.47 15.04
N LEU A 168 5.68 -1.57 14.51
CA LEU A 168 6.84 -1.52 13.60
C LEU A 168 6.53 -0.73 12.33
N LEU A 169 5.34 -0.92 11.75
CA LEU A 169 4.86 -0.11 10.62
C LEU A 169 4.79 1.38 11.00
N ARG A 170 4.20 1.70 12.16
CA ARG A 170 4.10 3.07 12.66
C ARG A 170 5.48 3.71 12.81
N GLU A 171 6.42 3.03 13.45
CA GLU A 171 7.77 3.56 13.64
C GLU A 171 8.52 3.70 12.31
N THR A 172 8.34 2.76 11.38
CA THR A 172 8.92 2.83 10.04
C THR A 172 8.44 4.08 9.30
N ILE A 173 7.12 4.32 9.24
CA ILE A 173 6.56 5.52 8.59
C ILE A 173 7.05 6.79 9.29
N ARG A 174 7.13 6.80 10.63
CA ARG A 174 7.67 7.93 11.40
C ARG A 174 9.13 8.21 11.06
N GLN A 175 9.95 7.19 10.90
CA GLN A 175 11.36 7.33 10.51
C GLN A 175 11.50 7.86 9.08
N MET A 176 10.70 7.34 8.14
CA MET A 176 10.65 7.84 6.76
C MET A 176 10.29 9.32 6.71
N ALA A 177 9.26 9.73 7.46
CA ALA A 177 8.84 11.13 7.55
C ALA A 177 9.95 12.03 8.13
N LYS A 178 10.61 11.59 9.21
CA LYS A 178 11.75 12.32 9.79
C LYS A 178 12.90 12.48 8.79
N PHE A 179 13.24 11.42 8.06
CA PHE A 179 14.32 11.43 7.08
C PHE A 179 14.01 12.38 5.91
N ALA A 180 12.80 12.33 5.37
CA ALA A 180 12.39 13.17 4.27
C ALA A 180 12.32 14.67 4.63
N THR A 181 11.90 15.01 5.86
CA THR A 181 11.95 16.39 6.35
C THR A 181 13.37 16.92 6.43
N ARG A 182 14.34 16.10 6.88
CA ARG A 182 15.76 16.48 6.95
C ARG A 182 16.39 16.73 5.57
N GLN A 183 15.96 16.01 4.53
CA GLN A 183 16.46 16.23 3.17
C GLN A 183 15.93 17.52 2.50
N ARG A 184 14.83 18.08 3.01
CA ARG A 184 14.25 19.33 2.50
C ARG A 184 14.75 20.58 3.22
N SER A 185 15.48 20.41 4.33
CA SER A 185 16.06 21.47 5.16
C SER A 185 17.49 21.77 4.72
#